data_AF-A0A4Y7T8H1-F1
#
_entry.id   AF-A0A4Y7T8H1-F1
#
_cell.length_a   1.000
_cell.length_b   1.000
_cell.length_c   1.000
_cell.angle_alpha   90.00
_cell.angle_beta   90.00
_cell.angle_gamma   90.00
#
_symmetry.space_group_name_H-M   'P 1'
#
loop_
_entity.id
_entity.type
_entity.pdbx_description
1 polymer ?
#
loop_
_entity_poly.entity_id
_entity_poly.type
_entity_poly.pdbx_seq_one_letter_code
_entity_poly.pdbx_strand_id
1 'polypeptide(L)'
;MASDGEPKCLPDMTTDNSLGQSSCVVAIKLARQCDTSYTLSPRPINGPAYVGPAGEEASDCICNTVFFSLLSDCSWCQGGALGYWSHYSGWCGRRILIGQYPPDLIPQDTAIPSWAYMWTPSSRRRGGHI
;
A
#
# COMPACT_ATOMS: atom_id res chain seq x y z
N MET A 1 -13.26 13.29 11.54
CA MET A 1 -14.19 12.20 11.93
C MET A 1 -13.95 11.07 10.95
N ALA A 2 -13.43 9.93 11.42
CA ALA A 2 -13.24 8.77 10.56
C ALA A 2 -14.62 8.22 10.20
N SER A 3 -14.96 8.25 8.92
CA SER A 3 -16.19 7.67 8.39
C SER A 3 -16.27 6.19 8.74
N ASP A 4 -17.38 5.76 9.35
CA ASP A 4 -17.67 4.37 9.66
C ASP A 4 -17.58 3.51 8.39
N GLY A 5 -16.49 2.74 8.26
CA GLY A 5 -16.20 1.96 7.05
C GLY A 5 -14.74 2.01 6.60
N GLU A 6 -13.92 2.92 7.14
CA GLU A 6 -12.49 2.96 6.82
C GLU A 6 -11.70 1.82 7.52
N PRO A 7 -10.78 1.12 6.84
CA PRO A 7 -9.94 0.08 7.42
C PRO A 7 -9.08 0.61 8.57
N LYS A 8 -9.12 -0.07 9.71
CA LYS A 8 -8.38 0.26 10.92
C LYS A 8 -7.49 -0.89 11.32
N CYS A 9 -6.26 -0.57 11.74
CA CYS A 9 -5.35 -1.57 12.26
C CYS A 9 -5.83 -2.11 13.61
N LEU A 10 -5.41 -3.34 13.94
CA LEU A 10 -5.59 -3.94 15.25
C LEU A 10 -4.78 -3.17 16.31
N PRO A 11 -5.22 -3.15 17.58
CA PRO A 11 -4.59 -2.32 18.63
C PRO A 11 -3.09 -2.58 18.85
N ASP A 12 -2.62 -3.81 18.57
CA ASP A 12 -1.24 -4.26 18.74
C ASP A 12 -0.39 -4.15 17.46
N MET A 13 -0.98 -3.74 16.34
CA MET A 13 -0.34 -3.66 15.04
C MET A 13 -0.29 -2.22 14.54
N THR A 14 0.71 -1.46 14.98
CA THR A 14 0.86 -0.03 14.63
C THR A 14 1.69 0.16 13.36
N THR A 15 1.18 0.99 12.44
CA THR A 15 1.82 1.27 11.14
C THR A 15 1.87 2.76 10.83
N ASP A 16 1.81 3.58 11.88
CA ASP A 16 1.61 5.01 11.72
C ASP A 16 2.83 5.73 11.14
N ASN A 17 2.57 6.68 10.25
CA ASN A 17 3.57 7.62 9.78
C ASN A 17 3.88 8.71 10.83
N SER A 18 4.77 9.65 10.49
CA SER A 18 5.15 10.77 11.36
C SER A 18 4.00 11.74 11.70
N LEU A 19 2.84 11.61 11.06
CA LEU A 19 1.63 12.39 11.31
C LEU A 19 0.56 11.58 12.08
N GLY A 20 0.88 10.38 12.55
CA GLY A 20 -0.06 9.51 13.26
C GLY A 20 -1.13 8.88 12.35
N GLN A 21 -0.84 8.74 11.06
CA GLN A 21 -1.75 8.12 10.09
C GLN A 21 -1.29 6.70 9.79
N SER A 22 -2.18 5.73 9.96
CA SER A 22 -1.89 4.34 9.63
C SER A 22 -1.63 4.15 8.14
N SER A 23 -0.95 3.06 7.78
CA SER A 23 -0.73 2.68 6.38
C SER A 23 -2.02 2.61 5.56
N CYS A 24 -3.16 2.25 6.18
CA CYS A 24 -4.47 2.25 5.54
C CYS A 24 -4.94 3.65 5.15
N VAL A 25 -4.85 4.61 6.09
CA VAL A 25 -5.23 6.01 5.85
C VAL A 25 -4.33 6.61 4.76
N VAL A 26 -3.02 6.39 4.85
CA VAL A 26 -2.07 6.90 3.85
C VAL A 26 -2.38 6.30 2.47
N ALA A 27 -2.59 4.99 2.36
CA ALA A 27 -2.95 4.36 1.09
C ALA A 27 -4.21 4.98 0.47
N ILE A 28 -5.30 5.13 1.24
CA ILE A 28 -6.55 5.75 0.75
C ILE A 28 -6.31 7.17 0.25
N LYS A 29 -5.57 8.00 1.01
CA LYS A 29 -5.28 9.37 0.62
C LYS A 29 -4.50 9.48 -0.69
N LEU A 30 -3.51 8.61 -0.89
CA LEU A 30 -2.73 8.55 -2.12
C LEU A 30 -3.54 8.05 -3.33
N ALA A 31 -4.37 7.02 -3.14
CA ALA A 31 -5.23 6.53 -4.23
C ALA A 31 -6.27 7.58 -4.65
N ARG A 32 -6.79 8.35 -3.69
CA ARG A 32 -7.78 9.41 -3.94
C ARG A 32 -7.29 10.59 -4.75
N GLN A 33 -5.98 10.72 -4.96
CA GLN A 33 -5.44 11.73 -5.87
C GLN A 33 -5.71 11.40 -7.35
N CYS A 34 -6.07 10.15 -7.64
CA CYS A 34 -6.22 9.65 -9.00
C CYS A 34 -7.63 9.16 -9.27
N ASP A 35 -8.28 8.65 -8.24
CA ASP A 35 -9.73 8.45 -8.23
C ASP A 35 -10.31 8.91 -6.89
N THR A 36 -10.97 10.07 -6.90
CA THR A 36 -11.59 10.63 -5.69
C THR A 36 -12.64 9.71 -5.06
N SER A 37 -13.19 8.76 -5.83
CA SER A 37 -14.16 7.77 -5.36
C SER A 37 -13.52 6.52 -4.76
N TYR A 38 -12.18 6.41 -4.77
CA TYR A 38 -11.47 5.27 -4.22
C TYR A 38 -11.87 4.98 -2.77
N THR A 39 -12.25 3.73 -2.54
CA THR A 39 -12.54 3.19 -1.22
C THR A 39 -11.72 1.93 -1.01
N LEU A 40 -11.33 1.70 0.25
CA LEU A 40 -10.66 0.48 0.65
C LEU A 40 -11.56 -0.21 1.67
N SER A 41 -12.03 -1.42 1.38
CA SER A 41 -12.86 -2.16 2.32
C SER A 41 -12.01 -2.74 3.45
N PRO A 42 -12.51 -2.76 4.70
CA PRO A 42 -11.84 -3.46 5.79
C PRO A 42 -11.57 -4.92 5.47
N ARG A 43 -10.43 -5.43 5.93
CA ARG A 43 -10.03 -6.83 5.74
C ARG A 43 -10.25 -7.62 7.03
N PRO A 44 -10.88 -8.81 6.99
CA PRO A 44 -11.00 -9.65 8.16
C PRO A 44 -9.64 -10.19 8.59
N ILE A 45 -9.55 -10.51 9.89
CA ILE A 45 -8.42 -11.26 10.46
C ILE A 45 -8.29 -12.61 9.72
N ASN A 46 -7.05 -13.00 9.42
CA ASN A 46 -6.70 -14.13 8.57
C ASN A 46 -7.26 -14.04 7.14
N GLY A 47 -7.72 -12.86 6.71
CA GLY A 47 -8.17 -12.60 5.36
C GLY A 47 -7.03 -12.55 4.34
N PRO A 48 -7.34 -12.66 3.04
CA PRO A 48 -6.33 -12.58 2.00
C PRO A 48 -5.69 -11.19 1.94
N ALA A 49 -4.53 -11.05 1.30
CA ALA A 49 -3.95 -9.74 1.02
C ALA A 49 -4.88 -8.91 0.12
N TYR A 50 -4.74 -7.59 0.13
CA TYR A 50 -5.34 -6.77 -0.94
C TYR A 50 -4.74 -7.14 -2.30
N VAL A 51 -5.56 -7.05 -3.33
CA VAL A 51 -5.18 -7.37 -4.71
C VAL A 51 -4.79 -6.10 -5.48
N GLY A 52 -4.15 -6.30 -6.63
CA GLY A 52 -3.85 -5.22 -7.56
C GLY A 52 -5.11 -4.60 -8.17
N PRO A 53 -4.98 -3.40 -8.75
CA PRO A 53 -6.10 -2.67 -9.34
C PRO A 53 -6.61 -3.35 -10.60
N ALA A 54 -7.93 -3.43 -10.79
CA ALA A 54 -8.49 -4.12 -11.94
C ALA A 54 -8.75 -3.15 -13.10
N GLY A 55 -8.40 -3.55 -14.33
CA GLY A 55 -8.80 -2.85 -15.55
C GLY A 55 -8.34 -1.39 -15.61
N GLU A 56 -9.31 -0.48 -15.70
CA GLU A 56 -9.06 0.96 -15.89
C GLU A 56 -8.56 1.69 -14.63
N GLU A 57 -8.65 1.06 -13.46
CA GLU A 57 -8.13 1.63 -12.21
C GLU A 57 -6.60 1.70 -12.21
N ALA A 58 -5.93 0.86 -13.02
CA ALA A 58 -4.47 0.78 -13.10
C ALA A 58 -3.84 2.10 -13.60
N SER A 59 -3.31 2.87 -12.65
CA SER A 59 -2.67 4.18 -12.84
C SER A 59 -1.35 4.26 -12.09
N ASP A 60 -0.51 5.23 -12.41
CA ASP A 60 0.80 5.44 -11.76
C ASP A 60 0.70 5.64 -10.24
N CYS A 61 -0.48 6.01 -9.74
CA CYS A 61 -0.76 6.29 -8.33
C CYS A 61 -0.88 5.04 -7.48
N ILE A 62 -1.35 3.95 -8.07
CA ILE A 62 -1.55 2.69 -7.37
C ILE A 62 -0.66 1.58 -7.93
N CYS A 63 -0.25 1.67 -9.19
CA CYS A 63 0.72 0.78 -9.81
C CYS A 63 2.16 1.18 -9.56
N ASN A 64 2.50 1.30 -8.28
CA ASN A 64 3.86 1.53 -7.84
C ASN A 64 4.15 0.76 -6.54
N THR A 65 5.43 0.49 -6.28
CA THR A 65 5.81 -0.30 -5.11
C THR A 65 5.56 0.44 -3.79
N VAL A 66 5.48 1.77 -3.80
CA VAL A 66 5.24 2.58 -2.59
C VAL A 66 3.81 2.38 -2.09
N PHE A 67 2.85 2.53 -2.99
CA PHE A 67 1.44 2.25 -2.73
C PHE A 67 1.22 0.79 -2.35
N PHE A 68 1.83 -0.15 -3.07
CA PHE A 68 1.77 -1.57 -2.71
C PHE A 68 2.32 -1.84 -1.31
N SER A 69 3.46 -1.25 -0.94
CA SER A 69 4.04 -1.40 0.40
C SER A 69 3.05 -0.96 1.48
N LEU A 70 2.44 0.21 1.32
CA LEU A 70 1.41 0.74 2.23
C LEU A 70 0.16 -0.16 2.27
N LEU A 71 -0.31 -0.63 1.12
CA LEU A 71 -1.50 -1.45 1.02
C LEU A 71 -1.28 -2.85 1.61
N SER A 72 -0.10 -3.44 1.39
CA SER A 72 0.30 -4.72 1.96
C SER A 72 0.37 -4.63 3.49
N ASP A 73 0.99 -3.57 4.00
CA ASP A 73 1.10 -3.29 5.43
C ASP A 73 -0.27 -2.97 6.06
N CYS A 74 -1.15 -2.27 5.34
CA CYS A 74 -2.55 -2.09 5.75
C CYS A 74 -3.30 -3.42 5.90
N SER A 75 -3.10 -4.38 4.98
CA SER A 75 -3.67 -5.72 5.10
C SER A 75 -3.15 -6.43 6.36
N TRP A 76 -1.83 -6.38 6.55
CA TRP A 76 -1.17 -7.01 7.70
C TRP A 76 -1.63 -6.40 9.04
N CYS A 77 -1.73 -5.07 9.12
CA CYS A 77 -2.14 -4.40 10.36
C CYS A 77 -3.59 -4.71 10.74
N GLN A 78 -4.44 -5.08 9.79
CA GLN A 78 -5.80 -5.57 10.03
C GLN A 78 -5.86 -7.06 10.45
N GLY A 79 -4.70 -7.71 10.58
CA GLY A 79 -4.57 -9.14 10.84
C GLY A 79 -4.75 -10.01 9.60
N GLY A 80 -4.73 -9.41 8.40
CA GLY A 80 -4.76 -10.12 7.12
C GLY A 80 -3.39 -10.60 6.65
N ALA A 81 -3.34 -11.24 5.49
CA ALA A 81 -2.09 -11.67 4.88
C ALA A 81 -1.30 -10.50 4.27
N LEU A 82 0.04 -10.61 4.26
CA LEU A 82 0.91 -9.73 3.48
C LEU A 82 0.76 -10.00 1.98
N GLY A 83 0.79 -8.92 1.20
CA GLY A 83 0.76 -8.99 -0.26
C GLY A 83 2.10 -9.41 -0.85
N TYR A 84 2.06 -10.03 -2.03
CA TYR A 84 3.23 -10.30 -2.85
C TYR A 84 3.24 -9.36 -4.05
N TRP A 85 4.37 -8.66 -4.26
CA TRP A 85 4.48 -7.70 -5.35
C TRP A 85 4.22 -8.34 -6.71
N SER A 86 4.75 -9.53 -6.97
CA SER A 86 4.55 -10.25 -8.24
C SER A 86 3.07 -10.50 -8.55
N HIS A 87 2.25 -10.76 -7.53
CA HIS A 87 0.81 -10.91 -7.70
C HIS A 87 0.13 -9.56 -7.92
N TYR A 88 0.50 -8.54 -7.16
CA TYR A 88 -0.04 -7.19 -7.29
C TYR A 88 0.27 -6.56 -8.65
N SER A 89 1.54 -6.60 -9.06
CA SER A 89 2.03 -5.99 -10.31
C SER A 89 1.47 -6.67 -11.56
N GLY A 90 1.02 -7.92 -11.46
CA GLY A 90 0.36 -8.62 -12.56
C GLY A 90 -0.88 -7.88 -13.07
N TRP A 91 -1.52 -7.08 -12.22
CA TRP A 91 -2.70 -6.27 -12.56
C TRP A 91 -2.36 -4.88 -13.13
N CYS A 92 -1.10 -4.46 -13.06
CA CYS A 92 -0.64 -3.13 -13.48
C CYS A 92 -0.21 -3.03 -14.94
N GLY A 93 -0.20 -4.16 -15.67
CA GLY A 93 0.23 -4.21 -17.06
C GLY A 93 1.66 -3.66 -17.21
N ARG A 94 1.82 -2.63 -18.05
CA ARG A 94 3.13 -1.98 -18.31
C ARG A 94 3.40 -0.73 -17.47
N ARG A 95 2.43 -0.25 -16.70
CA ARG A 95 2.56 0.97 -15.88
C ARG A 95 3.05 0.55 -14.51
N ILE A 96 4.36 0.59 -14.29
CA ILE A 96 4.97 0.18 -13.02
C ILE A 96 6.04 1.18 -12.64
N LEU A 97 5.90 1.81 -11.47
CA LEU A 97 6.96 2.60 -10.85
C LEU A 97 7.57 1.82 -9.67
N ILE A 98 8.90 1.68 -9.68
CA ILE A 98 9.64 0.98 -8.62
C ILE A 98 10.32 2.01 -7.71
N GLY A 99 10.07 1.88 -6.40
CA GLY A 99 10.65 2.70 -5.35
C GLY A 99 10.24 4.17 -5.41
N GLN A 100 9.13 4.49 -6.09
CA GLN A 100 8.73 5.87 -6.38
C GLN A 100 7.21 6.03 -6.30
N TYR A 101 6.77 7.21 -5.88
CA TYR A 101 5.39 7.70 -5.98
C TYR A 101 5.44 9.12 -6.55
N PRO A 102 4.52 9.54 -7.44
CA PRO A 102 4.55 10.87 -8.04
C PRO A 102 4.50 11.98 -6.97
N PRO A 103 5.53 12.82 -6.84
CA PRO A 103 5.63 13.77 -5.71
C PRO A 103 4.54 14.85 -5.75
N ASP A 104 4.12 15.28 -6.94
CA ASP A 104 3.06 16.27 -7.11
C ASP A 104 1.67 15.75 -6.72
N LEU A 105 1.53 14.44 -6.53
CA LEU A 105 0.31 13.78 -6.07
C LEU A 105 0.35 13.43 -4.59
N ILE A 106 1.29 13.94 -3.79
CA ILE A 106 1.29 13.72 -2.34
C ILE A 106 0.45 14.83 -1.69
N PRO A 107 -0.67 14.52 -1.01
CA PRO A 107 -1.47 15.54 -0.34
C PRO A 107 -0.68 16.24 0.77
N GLN A 108 -0.91 17.55 0.96
CA GLN A 108 -0.17 18.36 1.94
C GLN A 108 -0.27 17.82 3.38
N ASP A 109 -1.34 17.10 3.70
CA ASP A 109 -1.61 16.54 5.02
C ASP A 109 -1.26 15.05 5.11
N THR A 110 -0.37 14.55 4.25
CA THR A 110 0.00 13.13 4.16
C THR A 110 1.52 12.97 4.12
N ALA A 111 2.04 12.07 4.96
CA ALA A 111 3.45 11.68 4.94
C ALA A 111 3.58 10.22 4.52
N ILE A 112 4.39 9.94 3.49
CA ILE A 112 4.71 8.56 3.13
C ILE A 112 5.91 8.11 3.98
N PRO A 113 5.78 7.06 4.81
CA PRO A 113 6.90 6.52 5.57
C PRO A 113 8.08 6.12 4.67
N SER A 114 9.31 6.37 5.11
CA SER A 114 10.51 6.08 4.32
C SER A 114 10.65 4.61 3.93
N TRP A 115 10.21 3.69 4.80
CA TRP A 115 10.24 2.25 4.54
C TRP A 115 9.38 1.85 3.33
N ALA A 116 8.32 2.61 3.00
CA ALA A 116 7.46 2.30 1.86
C ALA A 116 8.20 2.41 0.52
N TYR A 117 9.26 3.23 0.46
CA TYR A 117 10.14 3.38 -0.70
C TYR A 117 11.21 2.29 -0.80
N MET A 118 11.47 1.55 0.28
CA MET A 118 12.57 0.57 0.36
C MET A 118 12.19 -0.80 -0.23
N TRP A 119 11.32 -0.84 -1.25
CA TRP A 119 10.94 -2.10 -1.87
C TRP A 119 12.19 -2.85 -2.35
N THR A 120 12.33 -4.09 -1.92
CA THR A 120 13.36 -5.01 -2.40
C THR A 120 12.69 -6.19 -3.10
N PRO A 121 13.10 -6.56 -4.32
CA PRO A 121 12.66 -7.81 -4.91
C PRO A 121 13.16 -8.94 -4.01
N SER A 122 12.26 -9.77 -3.50
CA SER A 122 12.58 -10.92 -2.67
C SER A 122 13.28 -12.02 -3.49
N SER A 123 14.58 -11.82 -3.81
CA SER A 123 15.64 -12.84 -3.90
C SER A 123 16.88 -12.37 -4.69
N ARG A 124 17.78 -11.67 -3.99
CA ARG A 124 19.16 -12.18 -3.90
C ARG A 124 19.44 -12.41 -2.42
N ARG A 125 18.98 -13.55 -1.90
CA ARG A 125 19.86 -14.26 -0.97
C ARG A 125 21.07 -14.66 -1.83
N ARG A 126 22.05 -13.77 -1.94
CA ARG A 126 23.41 -14.20 -2.27
C ARG A 126 23.71 -15.22 -1.18
N GLY A 127 23.75 -16.50 -1.55
CA GLY A 127 24.51 -17.47 -0.80
C GLY A 127 25.95 -16.96 -0.78
N GLY A 128 26.25 -16.14 0.21
CA GLY A 128 27.61 -15.83 0.62
C GLY A 128 28.00 -16.94 1.57
N HIS A 129 28.49 -18.04 1.01
CA HIS A 129 29.33 -18.95 1.77
C HIS A 129 30.62 -18.19 2.09
N ILE A 130 30.84 -17.94 3.38
CA ILE A 130 32.18 -17.95 3.97
C ILE A 130 32.61 -19.42 4.04
#